data_AF-A0A813Y833-F1
#
_entry.id   AF-A0A813Y833-F1
#
_cell.length_a   1.000
_cell.length_b   1.000
_cell.length_c   1.000
_cell.angle_alpha   90.00
_cell.angle_beta   90.00
_cell.angle_gamma   90.00
#
_symmetry.space_group_name_H-M   'P 1'
#
loop_
_entity.id
_entity.type
_entity.pdbx_description
1 polymer ?
#
loop_
_entity_poly.entity_id
_entity_poly.type
_entity_poly.pdbx_seq_one_letter_code
_entity_poly.pdbx_strand_id
1 'polypeptide(L)'
;MATLHLVTLLVLTIFCSIVIAQNKPCESCDSSKCPLTLDKECLAGLTLDRCGCCQVCAQRESELCNHPDVPLSKQYEACGENLQCKLRMDNRGAPREALCECNDQVEVCGSDGKTYRNYCHLMESSKLAKIEQKPVIKVFKRKPCDSAPEITLPPVSVSNKTGSNVYLTCEAAGVPLPVVEWVYTAPTGKQIVYPTDDDRVSTLVRGGPNAHVLTSWLQIQSLQRNDQGTYTCIASNTLGKVEKSCTVSVETGRDL
;
A
#
# COMPACT_ATOMS: atom_id res chain seq x y z
N MET A 1 -0.39 -45.58 -44.19
CA MET A 1 -0.27 -44.18 -44.66
C MET A 1 -1.59 -43.41 -44.58
N ALA A 2 -2.75 -43.98 -44.90
CA ALA A 2 -4.05 -43.28 -44.83
C ALA A 2 -4.50 -42.85 -43.40
N THR A 3 -4.16 -43.62 -42.37
CA THR A 3 -4.56 -43.35 -40.98
C THR A 3 -3.82 -42.18 -40.33
N LEU A 4 -2.56 -41.95 -40.70
CA LEU A 4 -1.75 -40.84 -40.17
C LEU A 4 -2.18 -39.48 -40.75
N HIS A 5 -2.65 -39.46 -42.01
CA HIS A 5 -3.22 -38.28 -42.66
C HIS A 5 -4.58 -37.88 -42.08
N LEU A 6 -5.41 -38.84 -41.68
CA LEU A 6 -6.73 -38.56 -41.09
C LEU A 6 -6.60 -37.95 -39.68
N VAL A 7 -5.66 -38.46 -38.88
CA VAL A 7 -5.37 -37.95 -37.52
C VAL A 7 -4.75 -36.56 -37.58
N THR A 8 -3.85 -36.28 -38.52
CA THR A 8 -3.27 -34.93 -38.71
C THR A 8 -4.30 -33.92 -39.22
N LEU A 9 -5.23 -34.31 -40.11
CA LEU A 9 -6.33 -33.45 -40.54
C LEU A 9 -7.29 -33.13 -39.37
N LEU A 10 -7.64 -34.12 -38.54
CA LEU A 10 -8.49 -33.93 -37.36
C LEU A 10 -7.84 -33.03 -36.30
N VAL A 11 -6.53 -33.16 -36.07
CA VAL A 11 -5.80 -32.28 -35.15
C VAL A 11 -5.71 -30.86 -35.72
N LEU A 12 -5.49 -30.69 -37.02
CA LEU A 12 -5.48 -29.38 -37.68
C LEU A 12 -6.86 -28.69 -37.67
N THR A 13 -7.96 -29.42 -37.86
CA THR A 13 -9.31 -28.84 -37.79
C THR A 13 -9.73 -28.51 -36.36
N ILE A 14 -9.31 -29.31 -35.37
CA ILE A 14 -9.53 -29.02 -33.95
C ILE A 14 -8.69 -27.79 -33.53
N PHE A 15 -7.41 -27.69 -33.92
CA PHE A 15 -6.60 -26.50 -33.68
C PHE A 15 -7.16 -25.27 -34.40
N CYS A 16 -7.65 -25.41 -35.62
CA CYS A 16 -8.28 -24.30 -36.36
C CYS A 16 -9.59 -23.86 -35.68
N SER A 17 -10.41 -24.79 -35.18
CA SER A 17 -11.65 -24.48 -34.47
C SER A 17 -11.41 -23.81 -33.11
N ILE A 18 -10.33 -24.17 -32.41
CA ILE A 18 -9.92 -23.54 -31.14
C ILE A 18 -9.38 -22.12 -31.38
N VAL A 19 -8.65 -21.89 -32.49
CA VAL A 19 -8.13 -20.56 -32.84
C VAL A 19 -9.23 -19.60 -33.34
N ILE A 20 -10.29 -20.10 -33.98
CA ILE A 20 -11.41 -19.28 -34.48
C ILE A 20 -12.34 -18.75 -33.36
N ALA A 21 -12.23 -19.25 -32.12
CA ALA A 21 -13.04 -18.75 -31.00
C ALA A 21 -12.74 -17.28 -30.60
N GLN A 22 -11.68 -16.66 -31.16
CA GLN A 22 -11.21 -15.33 -30.79
C GLN A 22 -11.39 -14.27 -31.89
N ASN A 23 -12.63 -13.98 -32.30
CA ASN A 23 -13.12 -12.68 -32.82
C ASN A 23 -14.46 -12.84 -33.56
N LYS A 24 -15.52 -13.33 -32.90
CA LYS A 24 -16.86 -13.17 -33.48
C LYS A 24 -17.21 -11.68 -33.46
N PRO A 25 -17.55 -11.07 -34.62
CA PRO A 25 -18.04 -9.69 -34.65
C PRO A 25 -19.32 -9.60 -33.82
N CYS A 26 -19.53 -8.46 -33.17
CA CYS A 26 -20.74 -8.23 -32.40
C CYS A 26 -21.96 -8.28 -33.32
N GLU A 27 -22.94 -9.10 -32.95
CA GLU A 27 -24.27 -9.10 -33.58
C GLU A 27 -25.06 -7.85 -33.15
N SER A 28 -26.21 -7.61 -33.78
CA SER A 28 -27.11 -6.54 -33.35
C SER A 28 -27.52 -6.75 -31.90
N CYS A 29 -27.42 -5.71 -31.06
CA CYS A 29 -27.74 -5.83 -29.65
C CYS A 29 -29.22 -6.17 -29.43
N ASP A 30 -29.47 -7.28 -28.74
CA ASP A 30 -30.78 -7.72 -28.30
C ASP A 30 -30.77 -7.86 -26.78
N SER A 31 -31.18 -6.79 -26.10
CA SER A 31 -31.14 -6.69 -24.64
C SER A 31 -32.00 -7.74 -23.93
N SER A 32 -32.98 -8.34 -24.61
CA SER A 32 -33.85 -9.37 -24.04
C SER A 32 -33.11 -10.69 -23.78
N LYS A 33 -31.97 -10.91 -24.46
CA LYS A 33 -31.12 -12.10 -24.32
C LYS A 33 -30.01 -11.94 -23.29
N CYS A 34 -29.89 -10.75 -22.69
CA CYS A 34 -28.82 -10.50 -21.74
C CYS A 34 -29.03 -11.32 -20.46
N PRO A 35 -27.95 -11.89 -19.90
CA PRO A 35 -28.02 -12.53 -18.59
C PRO A 35 -28.42 -11.49 -17.54
N LEU A 36 -29.19 -11.92 -16.54
CA LEU A 36 -29.51 -11.07 -15.40
C LEU A 36 -28.27 -10.92 -14.53
N THR A 37 -27.54 -9.83 -14.68
CA THR A 37 -26.41 -9.50 -13.82
C THR A 37 -26.93 -8.83 -12.55
N LEU A 38 -26.64 -9.43 -11.40
CA LEU A 38 -27.05 -8.89 -10.12
C LEU A 38 -26.08 -7.79 -9.68
N ASP A 39 -26.55 -6.54 -9.59
CA ASP A 39 -25.75 -5.38 -9.13
C ASP A 39 -25.12 -5.58 -7.73
N LYS A 40 -25.61 -6.56 -6.96
CA LYS A 40 -25.06 -6.94 -5.66
C LYS A 40 -23.74 -7.70 -5.73
N GLU A 41 -23.27 -8.10 -6.91
CA GLU A 41 -22.02 -8.85 -7.06
C GLU A 41 -20.89 -8.00 -7.68
N CYS A 42 -21.23 -6.85 -8.28
CA CYS A 42 -20.27 -6.03 -9.00
C CYS A 42 -19.71 -4.90 -8.13
N LEU A 43 -18.55 -5.14 -7.53
CA LEU A 43 -17.90 -4.22 -6.60
C LEU A 43 -17.41 -2.91 -7.26
N ALA A 44 -16.99 -2.96 -8.52
CA ALA A 44 -16.61 -1.77 -9.31
C ALA A 44 -17.78 -1.17 -10.12
N GLY A 45 -19.02 -1.63 -9.84
CA GLY A 45 -20.21 -1.23 -10.58
C GLY A 45 -20.42 -2.03 -11.86
N LEU A 46 -21.41 -1.60 -12.65
CA LEU A 46 -21.80 -2.23 -13.90
C LEU A 46 -21.24 -1.44 -15.08
N THR A 47 -20.83 -2.16 -16.12
CA THR A 47 -20.51 -1.62 -17.44
C THR A 47 -21.25 -2.42 -18.50
N LEU A 48 -21.14 -1.99 -19.75
CA LEU A 48 -21.56 -2.80 -20.89
C LEU A 48 -20.45 -3.76 -21.30
N ASP A 49 -20.86 -4.92 -21.81
CA ASP A 49 -19.98 -5.90 -22.43
C ASP A 49 -19.18 -5.29 -23.60
N ARG A 50 -18.22 -6.05 -24.14
CA ARG A 50 -17.43 -5.65 -25.32
C ARG A 50 -18.25 -5.20 -26.54
N CYS A 51 -19.52 -5.61 -26.63
CA CYS A 51 -20.42 -5.28 -27.73
C CYS A 51 -21.31 -4.06 -27.43
N GLY A 52 -21.19 -3.47 -26.24
CA GLY A 52 -22.01 -2.36 -25.79
C GLY A 52 -23.46 -2.76 -25.55
N CYS A 53 -23.74 -4.03 -25.26
CA CYS A 53 -25.11 -4.55 -25.20
C CYS A 53 -25.55 -4.92 -23.79
N CYS A 54 -24.95 -5.97 -23.20
CA CYS A 54 -25.39 -6.49 -21.92
C CYS A 54 -24.66 -5.85 -20.75
N GLN A 55 -25.37 -5.69 -19.63
CA GLN A 55 -24.75 -5.26 -18.38
C GLN A 55 -23.90 -6.37 -17.79
N VAL A 56 -22.64 -6.07 -17.50
CA VAL A 56 -21.66 -6.97 -16.90
C VAL A 56 -20.95 -6.25 -15.76
N CYS A 57 -20.30 -7.01 -14.87
CA CYS A 57 -19.47 -6.38 -13.85
C CYS A 57 -18.28 -5.69 -14.50
N ALA A 58 -18.03 -4.45 -14.09
CA ALA A 58 -16.87 -3.72 -14.53
C ALA A 58 -15.59 -4.21 -13.82
N GLN A 59 -14.45 -4.04 -14.48
CA GLN A 59 -13.15 -4.41 -13.93
C GLN A 59 -12.74 -3.48 -12.79
N ARG A 60 -12.20 -4.05 -11.73
CA ARG A 60 -11.71 -3.37 -10.52
C ARG A 60 -10.31 -2.79 -10.74
N GLU A 61 -9.87 -1.94 -9.81
CA GLU A 61 -8.50 -1.44 -9.84
C GLU A 61 -7.48 -2.58 -9.84
N SER A 62 -6.46 -2.47 -10.68
CA SER A 62 -5.42 -3.48 -10.93
C SER A 62 -5.87 -4.76 -11.64
N GLU A 63 -7.12 -4.85 -12.12
CA GLU A 63 -7.54 -5.93 -13.02
C GLU A 63 -7.24 -5.59 -14.48
N LEU A 64 -7.07 -6.64 -15.30
CA LEU A 64 -6.81 -6.50 -16.73
C LEU A 64 -8.01 -5.90 -17.44
N CYS A 65 -7.76 -4.97 -18.36
CA CYS A 65 -8.80 -4.24 -19.06
C CYS A 65 -8.53 -4.16 -20.57
N ASN A 66 -9.60 -3.96 -21.33
CA ASN A 66 -9.52 -3.85 -22.77
C ASN A 66 -8.91 -2.50 -23.20
N HIS A 67 -7.69 -2.56 -23.75
CA HIS A 67 -6.94 -1.40 -24.23
C HIS A 67 -6.64 -1.54 -25.74
N PRO A 68 -6.84 -0.48 -26.55
CA PRO A 68 -6.63 -0.52 -28.00
C PRO A 68 -5.24 -1.02 -28.43
N ASP A 69 -4.20 -0.63 -27.67
CA ASP A 69 -2.80 -1.00 -27.95
C ASP A 69 -2.42 -2.42 -27.48
N VAL A 70 -3.34 -3.17 -26.89
CA VAL A 70 -3.12 -4.55 -26.44
C VAL A 70 -4.14 -5.47 -27.11
N PRO A 71 -3.85 -6.03 -28.30
CA PRO A 71 -4.81 -6.82 -29.07
C PRO A 71 -5.40 -8.02 -28.30
N LEU A 72 -4.62 -8.63 -27.41
CA LEU A 72 -5.05 -9.77 -26.57
C LEU A 72 -5.96 -9.36 -25.40
N SER A 73 -6.10 -8.06 -25.13
CA SER A 73 -6.92 -7.56 -24.01
C SER A 73 -8.41 -7.45 -24.33
N LYS A 74 -8.83 -7.69 -25.58
CA LYS A 74 -10.23 -7.63 -26.04
C LYS A 74 -11.19 -8.58 -25.31
N GLN A 75 -10.66 -9.55 -24.57
CA GLN A 75 -11.43 -10.47 -23.74
C GLN A 75 -11.84 -9.90 -22.38
N TYR A 76 -11.27 -8.77 -21.98
CA TYR A 76 -11.56 -8.13 -20.70
C TYR A 76 -12.65 -7.08 -20.86
N GLU A 77 -13.40 -6.85 -19.78
CA GLU A 77 -14.43 -5.82 -19.76
C GLU A 77 -13.84 -4.43 -19.52
N ALA A 78 -14.68 -3.41 -19.63
CA ALA A 78 -14.29 -2.04 -19.31
C ALA A 78 -14.08 -1.86 -17.80
N CYS A 79 -13.25 -0.89 -17.44
CA CYS A 79 -13.03 -0.50 -16.06
C CYS A 79 -14.29 0.12 -15.44
N GLY A 80 -14.44 -0.03 -14.13
CA GLY A 80 -15.52 0.57 -13.37
C GLY A 80 -15.50 2.09 -13.32
N GLU A 81 -16.49 2.66 -12.64
CA GLU A 81 -16.61 4.10 -12.48
C GLU A 81 -15.35 4.69 -11.82
N ASN A 82 -14.87 5.80 -12.39
CA ASN A 82 -13.67 6.52 -11.95
C ASN A 82 -12.34 5.74 -12.08
N LEU A 83 -12.33 4.66 -12.87
CA LEU A 83 -11.14 3.93 -13.28
C LEU A 83 -10.81 4.21 -14.75
N GLN A 84 -9.54 4.18 -15.11
CA GLN A 84 -9.05 4.29 -16.47
C GLN A 84 -8.18 3.09 -16.83
N CYS A 85 -8.38 2.52 -18.02
CA CYS A 85 -7.54 1.45 -18.54
C CYS A 85 -6.21 2.02 -19.02
N LYS A 86 -5.09 1.65 -18.39
CA LYS A 86 -3.74 2.15 -18.71
C LYS A 86 -2.76 1.02 -18.96
N LEU A 87 -1.80 1.25 -19.87
CA LEU A 87 -0.73 0.31 -20.18
C LEU A 87 0.26 0.16 -19.01
N ARG A 88 0.62 -1.08 -18.67
CA ARG A 88 1.74 -1.38 -17.77
C ARG A 88 3.07 -1.08 -18.47
N MET A 89 3.96 -0.38 -17.76
CA MET A 89 5.29 0.04 -18.28
C MET A 89 6.46 -0.60 -17.52
N ASP A 90 6.19 -1.26 -16.39
CA ASP A 90 7.17 -1.87 -15.49
C ASP A 90 7.72 -3.22 -16.00
N ASN A 91 6.99 -3.89 -16.91
CA ASN A 91 7.33 -5.23 -17.36
C ASN A 91 8.21 -5.23 -18.64
N ARG A 92 9.51 -4.98 -18.47
CA ARG A 92 10.48 -5.05 -19.57
C ARG A 92 10.66 -6.50 -20.04
N GLY A 93 10.10 -6.82 -21.21
CA GLY A 93 10.30 -8.11 -21.90
C GLY A 93 9.10 -9.08 -21.85
N ALA A 94 8.00 -8.69 -21.22
CA ALA A 94 6.75 -9.47 -21.22
C ALA A 94 5.75 -8.94 -22.26
N PRO A 95 4.66 -9.69 -22.55
CA PRO A 95 3.54 -9.17 -23.32
C PRO A 95 3.02 -7.86 -22.71
N ARG A 96 2.66 -6.90 -23.56
CA ARG A 96 2.04 -5.65 -23.10
C ARG A 96 0.68 -5.97 -22.49
N GLU A 97 0.42 -5.44 -21.31
CA GLU A 97 -0.83 -5.60 -20.57
C GLU A 97 -1.38 -4.22 -20.21
N ALA A 98 -2.69 -4.13 -20.00
CA ALA A 98 -3.34 -2.92 -19.52
C ALA A 98 -4.16 -3.23 -18.28
N LEU A 99 -4.08 -2.35 -17.29
CA LEU A 99 -4.79 -2.47 -16.02
C LEU A 99 -5.70 -1.28 -15.78
N CYS A 100 -6.79 -1.50 -15.06
CA CYS A 100 -7.59 -0.41 -14.52
C CYS A 100 -6.85 0.32 -13.41
N GLU A 101 -6.72 1.63 -13.52
CA GLU A 101 -6.09 2.50 -12.53
C GLU A 101 -7.07 3.59 -12.09
N CYS A 102 -7.13 3.89 -10.78
CA CYS A 102 -7.99 4.96 -10.29
C CYS A 102 -7.57 6.32 -10.83
N ASN A 103 -8.54 7.14 -11.25
CA ASN A 103 -8.28 8.51 -11.67
C ASN A 103 -7.86 9.42 -10.50
N ASP A 104 -8.26 9.08 -9.28
CA ASP A 104 -8.00 9.87 -8.07
C ASP A 104 -7.17 9.04 -7.10
N GLN A 105 -5.85 9.15 -7.20
CA GLN A 105 -4.85 8.38 -6.44
C GLN A 105 -4.58 8.93 -5.02
N VAL A 106 -5.33 9.96 -4.57
CA VAL A 106 -5.12 10.56 -3.25
C VAL A 106 -5.83 9.76 -2.17
N GLU A 107 -5.15 9.53 -1.05
CA GLU A 107 -5.75 8.88 0.12
C GLU A 107 -6.97 9.65 0.66
N VAL A 108 -8.00 8.92 1.05
CA VAL A 108 -9.26 9.49 1.55
C VAL A 108 -9.67 8.89 2.89
N CYS A 109 -10.24 9.72 3.76
CA CYS A 109 -10.83 9.27 5.01
C CYS A 109 -12.31 8.95 4.79
N GLY A 110 -12.71 7.72 5.10
CA GLY A 110 -14.11 7.30 5.07
C GLY A 110 -14.90 7.77 6.28
N SER A 111 -16.22 7.79 6.14
CA SER A 111 -17.16 8.06 7.24
C SER A 111 -17.15 6.99 8.33
N ASP A 112 -16.49 5.86 8.07
CA ASP A 112 -16.23 4.76 9.00
C ASP A 112 -14.92 4.96 9.80
N GLY A 113 -14.22 6.08 9.60
CA GLY A 113 -12.96 6.39 10.27
C GLY A 113 -11.75 5.64 9.72
N LYS A 114 -11.89 4.96 8.57
CA LYS A 114 -10.80 4.24 7.92
C LYS A 114 -10.19 5.07 6.78
N THR A 115 -8.86 5.07 6.69
CA THR A 115 -8.14 5.60 5.54
C THR A 115 -8.17 4.59 4.40
N TYR A 116 -8.51 5.06 3.20
CA TYR A 116 -8.45 4.30 1.96
C TYR A 116 -7.34 4.85 1.07
N ARG A 117 -6.62 3.95 0.40
CA ARG A 117 -5.48 4.30 -0.45
C ARG A 117 -5.81 5.30 -1.55
N ASN A 118 -7.06 5.26 -2.03
CA ASN A 118 -7.57 6.14 -3.06
C ASN A 118 -9.12 6.13 -3.05
N TYR A 119 -9.74 6.98 -3.88
CA TYR A 119 -11.20 7.07 -3.96
C TYR A 119 -11.87 5.76 -4.40
N CYS A 120 -11.29 5.07 -5.38
CA CYS A 120 -11.87 3.85 -5.95
C CYS A 120 -11.96 2.72 -4.89
N HIS A 121 -10.96 2.63 -3.99
CA HIS A 121 -11.00 1.69 -2.86
C HIS A 121 -12.10 1.99 -1.85
N LEU A 122 -12.37 3.27 -1.57
CA LEU A 122 -13.49 3.66 -0.72
C LEU A 122 -14.82 3.26 -1.37
N MET A 123 -14.98 3.55 -2.67
CA MET A 123 -16.20 3.20 -3.40
C MET A 123 -16.46 1.69 -3.44
N GLU A 124 -15.41 0.91 -3.70
CA GLU A 124 -15.50 -0.55 -3.68
C GLU A 124 -15.94 -1.06 -2.29
N SER A 125 -15.32 -0.55 -1.23
CA SER A 125 -15.65 -0.92 0.16
C SER A 125 -17.06 -0.47 0.56
N SER A 126 -17.50 0.69 0.06
CA SER A 126 -18.86 1.19 0.26
C SER A 126 -19.90 0.31 -0.45
N LYS A 127 -19.59 -0.19 -1.65
CA LYS A 127 -20.46 -1.12 -2.38
C LYS A 127 -20.57 -2.45 -1.62
N LEU A 128 -19.45 -2.98 -1.13
CA LEU A 128 -19.44 -4.18 -0.28
C LEU A 128 -20.28 -3.97 0.99
N ALA A 129 -20.11 -2.83 1.69
CA ALA A 129 -20.92 -2.50 2.86
C ALA A 129 -22.42 -2.50 2.54
N LYS A 130 -22.84 -1.93 1.40
CA LYS A 130 -24.24 -1.95 0.94
C LYS A 130 -24.75 -3.38 0.70
N ILE A 131 -23.93 -4.25 0.11
CA ILE A 131 -24.26 -5.67 -0.14
C ILE A 131 -24.47 -6.41 1.19
N GLU A 132 -23.61 -6.14 2.16
CA GLU A 132 -23.67 -6.68 3.52
C GLU A 132 -24.72 -6.00 4.42
N GLN A 133 -25.55 -5.12 3.86
CA GLN A 133 -26.58 -4.36 4.60
C GLN A 133 -26.00 -3.50 5.74
N LYS A 134 -24.75 -3.07 5.62
CA LYS A 134 -24.07 -2.12 6.50
C LYS A 134 -24.25 -0.68 6.00
N PRO A 135 -24.00 0.33 6.85
CA PRO A 135 -24.02 1.73 6.43
C PRO A 135 -23.07 1.99 5.25
N VAL A 136 -23.54 2.76 4.28
CA VAL A 136 -22.76 3.20 3.10
C VAL A 136 -21.62 4.10 3.57
N ILE A 137 -20.41 3.83 3.07
CA ILE A 137 -19.20 4.55 3.43
C ILE A 137 -19.07 5.75 2.50
N LYS A 138 -19.05 6.96 3.05
CA LYS A 138 -18.91 8.20 2.30
C LYS A 138 -17.52 8.77 2.50
N VAL A 139 -17.05 9.56 1.54
CA VAL A 139 -15.84 10.36 1.72
C VAL A 139 -16.12 11.39 2.82
N PHE A 140 -15.38 11.32 3.91
CA PHE A 140 -15.41 12.31 5.00
C PHE A 140 -14.43 13.45 4.72
N LYS A 141 -13.19 13.12 4.32
CA LYS A 141 -12.13 14.09 3.98
C LYS A 141 -11.26 13.56 2.82
N ARG A 142 -10.77 14.46 1.96
CA ARG A 142 -9.79 14.14 0.88
C ARG A 142 -8.35 14.19 1.39
N LYS A 143 -8.11 13.44 2.46
CA LYS A 143 -6.83 13.17 3.11
C LYS A 143 -7.01 11.94 4.00
N PRO A 144 -5.93 11.30 4.49
CA PRO A 144 -6.03 10.26 5.50
C PRO A 144 -6.83 10.67 6.74
N CYS A 145 -7.42 9.68 7.41
CA CYS A 145 -8.03 9.90 8.71
C CYS A 145 -6.96 10.32 9.72
N ASP A 146 -7.35 11.22 10.63
CA ASP A 146 -6.48 11.66 11.70
C ASP A 146 -6.25 10.47 12.67
N SER A 147 -5.01 10.22 13.08
CA SER A 147 -4.59 9.08 13.89
C SER A 147 -3.58 9.49 14.95
N ALA A 148 -3.69 8.87 16.13
CA ALA A 148 -2.69 9.02 17.19
C ALA A 148 -1.33 8.44 16.74
N PRO A 149 -0.21 8.91 17.34
CA PRO A 149 1.09 8.44 16.95
C PRO A 149 1.28 6.97 17.30
N GLU A 150 1.95 6.24 16.42
CA GLU A 150 2.37 4.86 16.62
C GLU A 150 3.85 4.74 16.32
N ILE A 151 4.62 4.09 17.20
CA ILE A 151 6.03 3.78 16.94
C ILE A 151 6.07 2.44 16.18
N THR A 152 6.31 2.53 14.86
CA THR A 152 6.37 1.39 13.94
C THR A 152 7.71 0.66 14.04
N LEU A 153 8.79 1.40 14.32
CA LEU A 153 10.11 0.84 14.60
C LEU A 153 10.63 1.37 15.94
N PRO A 154 10.55 0.58 17.03
CA PRO A 154 11.09 0.99 18.31
C PRO A 154 12.62 0.96 18.32
N PRO A 155 13.26 1.77 19.18
CA PRO A 155 14.70 1.68 19.37
C PRO A 155 15.12 0.35 19.98
N VAL A 156 16.31 -0.12 19.59
CA VAL A 156 16.86 -1.41 20.00
C VAL A 156 18.02 -1.19 20.98
N SER A 157 18.06 -1.99 22.05
CA SER A 157 19.13 -1.92 23.04
C SER A 157 20.47 -2.31 22.43
N VAL A 158 21.54 -1.64 22.86
CA VAL A 158 22.89 -1.81 22.32
C VAL A 158 23.90 -1.96 23.45
N SER A 159 24.90 -2.81 23.23
CA SER A 159 26.08 -2.96 24.09
C SER A 159 27.32 -2.73 23.25
N ASN A 160 28.19 -1.82 23.66
CA ASN A 160 29.38 -1.46 22.90
C ASN A 160 30.51 -0.98 23.81
N LYS A 161 31.74 -0.94 23.28
CA LYS A 161 32.91 -0.49 24.03
C LYS A 161 33.01 1.04 24.09
N THR A 162 33.73 1.54 25.09
CA THR A 162 34.11 2.96 25.18
C THR A 162 34.75 3.44 23.87
N GLY A 163 34.41 4.65 23.42
CA GLY A 163 34.93 5.24 22.19
C GLY A 163 34.18 4.86 20.92
N SER A 164 33.30 3.84 20.95
CA SER A 164 32.45 3.49 19.81
C SER A 164 31.44 4.59 19.48
N ASN A 165 30.99 4.64 18.23
CA ASN A 165 29.85 5.47 17.81
C ASN A 165 28.57 4.62 17.79
N VAL A 166 27.51 5.13 18.40
CA VAL A 166 26.22 4.43 18.53
C VAL A 166 25.12 5.27 17.89
N TYR A 167 24.16 4.58 17.26
CA TYR A 167 22.96 5.18 16.68
C TYR A 167 21.74 4.45 17.20
N LEU A 168 20.81 5.18 17.78
CA LEU A 168 19.48 4.70 18.13
C LEU A 168 18.50 5.19 17.07
N THR A 169 17.60 4.32 16.63
CA THR A 169 16.63 4.63 15.58
C THR A 169 15.23 4.49 16.14
N CYS A 170 14.34 5.42 15.79
CA CYS A 170 12.93 5.35 16.11
C CYS A 170 12.10 5.80 14.90
N GLU A 171 11.18 4.97 14.44
CA GLU A 171 10.23 5.34 13.38
C GLU A 171 8.83 5.48 13.99
N ALA A 172 8.17 6.58 13.64
CA ALA A 172 6.82 6.88 14.11
C ALA A 172 5.93 7.30 12.95
N ALA A 173 4.68 6.84 12.99
CA ALA A 173 3.62 7.18 12.06
C ALA A 173 2.50 7.92 12.78
N GLY A 174 1.79 8.80 12.07
CA GLY A 174 0.62 9.48 12.62
C GLY A 174 0.09 10.58 11.71
N VAL A 175 -1.20 10.91 11.87
CA VAL A 175 -1.86 11.98 11.12
C VAL A 175 -2.55 12.93 12.11
N PRO A 176 -2.02 14.15 12.35
CA PRO A 176 -0.85 14.77 11.74
C PRO A 176 0.48 14.07 12.04
N LEU A 177 1.48 14.32 11.20
CA LEU A 177 2.83 13.77 11.37
C LEU A 177 3.35 14.10 12.79
N PRO A 178 3.81 13.10 13.57
CA PRO A 178 4.20 13.35 14.96
C PRO A 178 5.50 14.15 15.05
N VAL A 179 5.77 14.68 16.24
CA VAL A 179 7.10 15.19 16.63
C VAL A 179 7.75 14.12 17.51
N VAL A 180 9.05 13.88 17.30
CA VAL A 180 9.83 12.93 18.09
C VAL A 180 10.83 13.65 18.98
N GLU A 181 10.81 13.30 20.26
CA GLU A 181 11.76 13.74 21.28
C GLU A 181 12.47 12.52 21.87
N TRP A 182 13.73 12.69 22.28
CA TRP A 182 14.50 11.66 22.96
C TRP A 182 14.74 12.06 24.41
N VAL A 183 14.50 11.13 25.32
CA VAL A 183 14.76 11.30 26.75
C VAL A 183 15.76 10.26 27.20
N TYR A 184 16.89 10.68 27.73
CA TYR A 184 17.82 9.83 28.45
C TYR A 184 17.47 9.80 29.93
N THR A 185 17.47 8.61 30.51
CA THR A 185 17.32 8.36 31.95
C THR A 185 18.56 7.64 32.45
N ALA A 186 19.34 8.33 33.27
CA ALA A 186 20.50 7.76 33.94
C ALA A 186 20.09 6.66 34.93
N PRO A 187 20.99 5.72 35.27
CA PRO A 187 20.73 4.73 36.34
C PRO A 187 20.38 5.36 37.70
N THR A 188 20.79 6.61 37.94
CA THR A 188 20.43 7.40 39.13
C THR A 188 19.00 7.95 39.10
N GLY A 189 18.29 7.82 37.98
CA GLY A 189 16.97 8.40 37.74
C GLY A 189 16.98 9.82 37.17
N LYS A 190 18.16 10.45 37.00
CA LYS A 190 18.25 11.78 36.36
C LYS A 190 17.83 11.69 34.89
N GLN A 191 16.94 12.58 34.47
CA GLN A 191 16.47 12.66 33.09
C GLN A 191 17.07 13.86 32.34
N ILE A 192 17.31 13.67 31.04
CA ILE A 192 17.81 14.67 30.10
C ILE A 192 17.00 14.55 28.81
N VAL A 193 16.53 15.68 28.28
CA VAL A 193 15.84 15.75 26.98
C VAL A 193 16.84 16.21 25.93
N TYR A 194 16.88 15.55 24.76
CA TYR A 194 17.74 15.92 23.64
C TYR A 194 16.99 16.73 22.57
N PRO A 195 17.69 17.61 21.82
CA PRO A 195 19.15 17.84 21.85
C PRO A 195 19.62 18.63 23.09
N THR A 196 20.90 18.48 23.42
CA THR A 196 21.60 19.21 24.50
C THR A 196 22.86 19.87 23.94
N ASP A 197 23.55 20.68 24.74
CA ASP A 197 24.85 21.28 24.40
C ASP A 197 26.03 20.26 24.46
N ASP A 198 25.76 18.96 24.37
CA ASP A 198 26.82 17.93 24.29
C ASP A 198 27.14 17.69 22.82
N ASP A 199 28.28 18.19 22.37
CA ASP A 199 28.74 18.09 20.96
C ASP A 199 28.88 16.64 20.46
N ARG A 200 28.95 15.65 21.36
CA ARG A 200 29.00 14.23 20.99
C ARG A 200 27.64 13.64 20.70
N VAL A 201 26.55 14.26 21.17
CA VAL A 201 25.19 13.71 21.05
C VAL A 201 24.37 14.58 20.11
N SER A 202 23.94 14.00 18.99
CA SER A 202 23.16 14.70 17.98
C SER A 202 21.87 13.95 17.67
N THR A 203 20.79 14.70 17.48
CA THR A 203 19.52 14.15 16.99
C THR A 203 19.29 14.55 15.54
N LEU A 204 18.76 13.63 14.74
CA LEU A 204 18.38 13.87 13.35
C LEU A 204 16.95 13.35 13.14
N VAL A 205 16.14 14.11 12.41
CA VAL A 205 14.82 13.67 11.97
C VAL A 205 14.74 13.82 10.46
N ARG A 206 14.20 12.79 9.78
CA ARG A 206 13.87 12.83 8.36
C ARG A 206 12.46 12.27 8.17
N GLY A 207 11.78 12.74 7.12
CA GLY A 207 10.58 12.06 6.63
C GLY A 207 10.90 10.61 6.29
N GLY A 208 9.97 9.71 6.60
CA GLY A 208 10.08 8.29 6.30
C GLY A 208 9.87 8.00 4.80
N PRO A 209 9.93 6.73 4.38
CA PRO A 209 9.71 6.33 2.99
C PRO A 209 8.29 6.57 2.49
N ASN A 210 7.32 6.65 3.41
CA ASN A 210 5.89 6.85 3.13
C ASN A 210 5.41 8.18 3.72
N ALA A 211 4.30 8.71 3.17
CA ALA A 211 3.61 9.85 3.76
C ALA A 211 3.20 9.54 5.21
N HIS A 212 3.20 10.57 6.07
CA HIS A 212 2.78 10.45 7.48
C HIS A 212 3.66 9.56 8.37
N VAL A 213 4.87 9.22 7.90
CA VAL A 213 5.90 8.51 8.66
C VAL A 213 7.14 9.40 8.79
N LEU A 214 7.82 9.34 9.92
CA LEU A 214 9.14 9.94 10.13
C LEU A 214 10.09 8.96 10.81
N THR A 215 11.37 9.12 10.54
CA THR A 215 12.44 8.40 11.24
C THR A 215 13.32 9.40 11.98
N SER A 216 13.56 9.13 13.26
CA SER A 216 14.46 9.89 14.12
C SER A 216 15.65 9.03 14.52
N TRP A 217 16.84 9.64 14.53
CA TRP A 217 18.07 9.04 15.00
C TRP A 217 18.65 9.85 16.15
N LEU A 218 19.13 9.16 17.17
CA LEU A 218 19.99 9.72 18.20
C LEU A 218 21.38 9.10 18.08
N GLN A 219 22.36 9.92 17.75
CA GLN A 219 23.75 9.52 17.60
C GLN A 219 24.53 9.93 18.84
N ILE A 220 25.34 9.00 19.36
CA ILE A 220 26.29 9.22 20.45
C ILE A 220 27.69 8.92 19.92
N GLN A 221 28.54 9.93 19.87
CA GLN A 221 29.93 9.80 19.45
C GLN A 221 30.85 9.53 20.65
N SER A 222 31.89 8.73 20.42
CA SER A 222 32.87 8.37 21.45
C SER A 222 32.22 7.99 22.78
N LEU A 223 31.45 6.89 22.76
CA LEU A 223 30.67 6.39 23.88
C LEU A 223 31.45 6.36 25.20
N GLN A 224 30.87 6.88 26.27
CA GLN A 224 31.45 6.96 27.61
C GLN A 224 30.60 6.17 28.61
N ARG A 225 31.18 5.75 29.75
CA ARG A 225 30.41 5.03 30.80
C ARG A 225 29.19 5.82 31.30
N ASN A 226 29.28 7.15 31.31
CA ASN A 226 28.18 8.01 31.74
C ASN A 226 27.02 8.05 30.74
N ASP A 227 27.22 7.61 29.50
CA ASP A 227 26.16 7.48 28.51
C ASP A 227 25.32 6.20 28.76
N GLN A 228 25.73 5.33 29.68
CA GLN A 228 24.97 4.15 30.07
C GLN A 228 23.64 4.56 30.69
N GLY A 229 22.55 3.95 30.24
CA GLY A 229 21.21 4.21 30.77
C GLY A 229 20.12 3.85 29.78
N THR A 230 18.91 4.35 30.05
CA THR A 230 17.74 4.10 29.22
C THR A 230 17.46 5.31 28.34
N TYR A 231 17.24 5.06 27.05
CA TYR A 231 16.89 6.07 26.07
C TYR A 231 15.47 5.80 25.60
N THR A 232 14.61 6.80 25.71
CA THR A 232 13.20 6.72 25.38
C THR A 232 12.91 7.63 24.20
N CYS A 233 12.43 7.03 23.11
CA CYS A 233 11.84 7.75 22.00
C CYS A 233 10.38 8.05 22.33
N ILE A 234 10.00 9.30 22.18
CA ILE A 234 8.67 9.80 22.47
C ILE A 234 8.11 10.42 21.19
N ALA A 235 7.02 9.86 20.66
CA ALA A 235 6.30 10.41 19.52
C ALA A 235 4.98 11.04 19.96
N SER A 236 4.69 12.27 19.53
CA SER A 236 3.48 13.00 19.94
C SER A 236 2.82 13.77 18.78
N ASN A 237 1.50 13.83 18.78
CA ASN A 237 0.71 14.72 17.93
C ASN A 237 -0.56 15.18 18.69
N THR A 238 -1.46 15.89 18.00
CA THR A 238 -2.68 16.44 18.61
C THR A 238 -3.67 15.39 19.13
N LEU A 239 -3.54 14.11 18.74
CA LEU A 239 -4.41 13.02 19.16
C LEU A 239 -3.81 12.16 20.29
N GLY A 240 -2.51 12.28 20.57
CA GLY A 240 -1.91 11.50 21.64
C GLY A 240 -0.38 11.48 21.64
N LYS A 241 0.15 10.62 22.51
CA LYS A 241 1.57 10.42 22.75
C LYS A 241 1.84 8.93 22.96
N VAL A 242 2.94 8.42 22.40
CA VAL A 242 3.42 7.06 22.58
C VAL A 242 4.93 7.08 22.81
N GLU A 243 5.43 6.11 23.58
CA GLU A 243 6.85 6.02 23.90
C GLU A 243 7.36 4.58 23.85
N LYS A 244 8.62 4.42 23.46
CA LYS A 244 9.36 3.16 23.46
C LYS A 244 10.80 3.40 23.90
N SER A 245 11.33 2.48 24.68
CA SER A 245 12.63 2.63 25.33
C SER A 245 13.60 1.52 24.94
N CYS A 246 14.88 1.85 24.94
CA CYS A 246 16.00 0.91 24.82
C CYS A 246 17.09 1.22 25.85
N THR A 247 18.03 0.31 26.03
CA THR A 247 19.17 0.49 26.93
C THR A 247 20.47 0.58 26.14
N VAL A 248 21.35 1.51 26.53
CA VAL A 248 22.74 1.57 26.07
C VAL A 248 23.63 1.09 27.21
N SER A 249 24.44 0.07 26.95
CA SER A 249 25.41 -0.51 27.89
C SER A 249 26.83 -0.32 27.37
N VAL A 250 27.77 -0.02 28.28
CA VAL A 250 29.18 0.22 27.91
C VAL A 250 30.08 -0.89 28.46
N GLU A 251 30.71 -1.63 27.57
CA GLU A 251 31.66 -2.68 27.91
C GLU A 251 33.05 -2.08 28.15
N THR A 252 33.56 -2.23 29.36
CA THR A 252 34.99 -2.05 29.63
C THR A 252 35.75 -3.22 29.03
N GLY A 253 36.65 -2.95 28.07
CA GLY A 253 37.63 -3.94 27.66
C GLY A 253 38.36 -4.49 28.89
N ARG A 254 38.49 -5.82 28.98
CA ARG A 254 39.49 -6.40 29.87
C ARG A 254 40.84 -5.96 29.31
N ASP A 255 41.49 -5.03 30.00
CA ASP A 255 42.92 -4.82 29.84
C ASP A 255 43.59 -6.17 30.18
N LEU A 256 44.21 -6.78 29.18
CA LEU A 256 45.08 -7.96 29.35
C LEU A 256 46.48 -7.48 29.75
#